data_AF-F9RPB8-F1
#
_entry.id   AF-F9RPB8-F1
#
_cell.length_a   1.000
_cell.length_b   1.000
_cell.length_c   1.000
_cell.angle_alpha   90.00
_cell.angle_beta   90.00
_cell.angle_gamma   90.00
#
_symmetry.space_group_name_H-M   'P 1'
#
loop_
_entity.id
_entity.type
_entity.pdbx_description
1 polymer ?
#
loop_
_entity_poly.entity_id
_entity_poly.type
_entity_poly.pdbx_seq_one_letter_code
_entity_poly.pdbx_strand_id
1 'polypeptide(L)'
;FLEVLSQTCERFNWVIHSYCLMTNHYHLLLETPDGNLSKGMRQLNGVYTQKFNRQHCRVGHLYQGRYKAVLVDKDAYLLEVGRYIVLNPVRAYMVDSPEEYPWSSWHFTMGNQETPNWFAVEQT
;
A
#
# COMPACT_ATOMS: atom_id res chain seq x y z
N PHE A 1 -1.75 -8.71 -5.60
CA PHE A 1 -2.12 -7.77 -4.51
C PHE A 1 -2.66 -6.47 -5.09
N LEU A 2 -1.87 -5.75 -5.90
CA LEU A 2 -2.23 -4.43 -6.45
C LEU A 2 -3.58 -4.39 -7.19
N GLU A 3 -3.94 -5.44 -7.94
CA GLU A 3 -5.26 -5.55 -8.55
C GLU A 3 -6.42 -5.51 -7.53
N VAL A 4 -6.27 -6.22 -6.40
CA VAL A 4 -7.26 -6.22 -5.31
C VAL A 4 -7.26 -4.87 -4.58
N LEU A 5 -6.10 -4.23 -4.46
CA LEU A 5 -5.98 -2.87 -3.92
C LEU A 5 -6.77 -1.88 -4.79
N SER A 6 -6.56 -1.89 -6.12
CA SER A 6 -7.28 -1.05 -7.09
C SER A 6 -8.80 -1.18 -6.92
N GLN A 7 -9.31 -2.42 -6.93
CA GLN A 7 -10.73 -2.70 -6.74
C GLN A 7 -11.25 -2.25 -5.36
N THR A 8 -10.40 -2.33 -4.34
CA THR A 8 -10.74 -1.85 -2.99
C THR A 8 -10.83 -0.33 -2.97
N CYS A 9 -9.87 0.36 -3.60
CA CYS A 9 -9.87 1.82 -3.68
C CYS A 9 -11.10 2.35 -4.40
N GLU A 10 -11.45 1.78 -5.55
CA GLU A 10 -12.67 2.13 -6.28
C GLU A 10 -13.93 1.89 -5.44
N ARG A 11 -14.01 0.75 -4.76
CA ARG A 11 -15.20 0.36 -3.99
C ARG A 11 -15.41 1.20 -2.73
N PHE A 12 -14.33 1.62 -2.08
CA PHE A 12 -14.36 2.30 -0.79
C PHE A 12 -13.92 3.75 -0.88
N ASN A 13 -13.78 4.30 -2.08
CA ASN A 13 -13.34 5.68 -2.30
C ASN A 13 -12.01 5.98 -1.58
N TRP A 14 -11.06 5.03 -1.58
CA TRP A 14 -9.75 5.27 -0.97
C TRP A 14 -8.82 5.99 -1.92
N VAL A 15 -8.03 6.88 -1.34
CA VAL A 15 -6.93 7.55 -2.03
C VAL A 15 -5.62 7.06 -1.43
N ILE A 16 -4.72 6.55 -2.26
CA ILE A 16 -3.38 6.10 -1.83
C ILE A 16 -2.38 7.22 -2.10
N HIS A 17 -1.61 7.61 -1.08
CA HIS A 17 -0.54 8.60 -1.18
C HIS A 17 0.84 7.96 -1.29
N SER A 18 1.01 6.76 -0.70
CA SER A 18 2.25 5.99 -0.81
C SER A 18 2.00 4.51 -0.51
N TYR A 19 2.75 3.61 -1.17
CA TYR A 19 2.74 2.19 -0.82
C TYR A 19 4.11 1.52 -0.98
N CYS A 20 4.32 0.44 -0.25
CA CYS A 20 5.43 -0.48 -0.45
C CYS A 20 5.01 -1.90 -0.07
N LEU A 21 5.14 -2.86 -0.99
CA LEU A 21 4.91 -4.28 -0.73
C LEU A 21 6.25 -4.94 -0.43
N MET A 22 6.49 -5.31 0.82
CA MET A 22 7.65 -6.10 1.22
C MET A 22 7.39 -7.59 0.99
N THR A 23 8.41 -8.43 1.18
CA THR A 23 8.29 -9.89 1.02
C THR A 23 7.36 -10.55 2.04
N ASN A 24 7.14 -9.92 3.20
CA ASN A 24 6.38 -10.48 4.32
C ASN A 24 5.28 -9.55 4.88
N HIS A 25 5.19 -8.30 4.44
CA HIS A 25 4.16 -7.35 4.82
C HIS A 25 4.02 -6.24 3.78
N TYR A 26 3.08 -5.31 3.97
CA TYR A 26 2.96 -4.13 3.13
C TYR A 26 2.71 -2.90 3.99
N HIS A 27 3.07 -1.74 3.47
CA HIS A 27 2.77 -0.42 4.03
C HIS A 27 1.88 0.35 3.06
N LEU A 28 0.86 1.03 3.59
CA LEU A 28 0.00 1.95 2.84
C LEU A 28 -0.11 3.25 3.63
N LEU A 29 0.13 4.37 2.96
CA LEU A 29 -0.34 5.68 3.37
C LEU A 29 -1.58 6.00 2.55
N LEU A 30 -2.72 6.11 3.20
CA LEU A 30 -4.01 6.24 2.52
C LEU A 30 -4.96 7.16 3.27
N GLU A 31 -5.85 7.77 2.52
CA GLU A 31 -6.96 8.57 3.00
C GLU A 31 -8.28 7.81 2.77
N THR A 32 -9.16 7.86 3.78
CA THR A 32 -10.52 7.29 3.70
C THR A 32 -11.57 8.39 3.89
N PRO A 33 -11.98 9.11 2.83
CA PRO A 33 -12.99 10.17 2.89
C PRO A 33 -14.29 9.73 3.60
N ASP A 34 -14.73 8.49 3.38
CA ASP A 34 -15.98 7.98 3.96
C ASP A 34 -15.79 7.26 5.31
N GLY A 35 -14.63 7.38 5.96
CA GLY A 35 -14.36 6.77 7.27
C GLY A 35 -14.46 5.24 7.30
N ASN A 36 -14.18 4.58 6.17
CA ASN A 36 -14.50 3.17 5.92
C ASN A 36 -13.28 2.23 5.96
N LEU A 37 -12.17 2.64 6.59
CA LEU A 37 -10.91 1.89 6.67
C LEU A 37 -11.10 0.42 7.05
N SER A 38 -11.84 0.14 8.13
CA SER A 38 -12.01 -1.24 8.61
C SER A 38 -12.76 -2.13 7.60
N LYS A 39 -13.71 -1.57 6.84
CA LYS A 39 -14.47 -2.32 5.83
C LYS A 39 -13.59 -2.61 4.62
N GLY A 40 -12.84 -1.61 4.13
CA GLY A 40 -11.92 -1.82 3.01
C GLY A 40 -10.76 -2.74 3.35
N MET A 41 -10.18 -2.65 4.56
CA MET A 41 -9.11 -3.57 5.00
C MET A 41 -9.59 -5.02 5.10
N ARG A 42 -10.85 -5.24 5.53
CA ARG A 42 -11.48 -6.56 5.52
C ARG A 42 -11.60 -7.11 4.09
N GLN A 43 -12.02 -6.27 3.14
CA GLN A 43 -12.14 -6.65 1.73
C GLN A 43 -10.75 -6.96 1.13
N LEU A 44 -9.80 -6.03 1.23
CA LEU A 44 -8.45 -6.15 0.67
C LEU A 44 -7.77 -7.43 1.15
N ASN A 45 -7.70 -7.61 2.47
CA ASN A 45 -7.00 -8.75 3.06
C ASN A 45 -7.76 -10.06 2.82
N GLY A 46 -9.09 -10.04 2.89
CA GLY A 46 -9.93 -11.22 2.69
C GLY A 46 -9.84 -11.75 1.26
N VAL A 47 -10.05 -10.88 0.27
CA VAL A 47 -10.01 -11.25 -1.16
C VAL A 47 -8.59 -11.69 -1.54
N TYR A 48 -7.56 -10.95 -1.12
CA TYR A 48 -6.18 -11.34 -1.44
C TYR A 48 -5.80 -12.68 -0.79
N THR A 49 -6.19 -12.93 0.46
CA THR A 49 -5.94 -14.22 1.13
C THR A 49 -6.57 -15.38 0.36
N GLN A 50 -7.84 -15.23 -0.06
CA GLN A 50 -8.52 -16.25 -0.85
C GLN A 50 -7.84 -16.50 -2.20
N LYS A 51 -7.48 -15.42 -2.92
CA LYS A 51 -6.79 -15.52 -4.22
C LYS A 51 -5.43 -16.20 -4.08
N PHE A 52 -4.63 -15.78 -3.10
CA PHE A 52 -3.31 -16.36 -2.81
C PHE A 52 -3.42 -17.85 -2.44
N ASN A 53 -4.28 -18.19 -1.49
CA ASN A 53 -4.46 -19.58 -1.05
C ASN A 53 -4.90 -20.48 -2.20
N ARG A 54 -5.82 -20.01 -3.07
CA ARG A 54 -6.25 -20.76 -4.26
C ARG A 54 -5.12 -20.95 -5.26
N GLN A 55 -4.31 -19.92 -5.51
CA GLN A 55 -3.19 -19.96 -6.46
C GLN A 55 -2.04 -20.86 -5.99
N HIS A 56 -1.82 -20.93 -4.67
CA HIS A 56 -0.72 -21.69 -4.07
C HIS A 56 -1.15 -23.03 -3.45
N CYS A 57 -2.40 -23.46 -3.64
CA CYS A 57 -2.96 -24.67 -3.02
C CYS A 57 -2.77 -24.71 -1.48
N ARG A 58 -2.89 -23.55 -0.82
CA ARG A 58 -2.76 -23.41 0.64
C ARG A 58 -4.12 -23.23 1.31
N VAL A 59 -4.17 -23.52 2.61
CA VAL A 59 -5.32 -23.28 3.48
C VAL A 59 -4.88 -22.51 4.73
N GLY A 60 -5.84 -21.89 5.41
CA GLY A 60 -5.58 -21.14 6.64
C GLY A 60 -5.22 -19.67 6.43
N HIS A 61 -4.66 -19.07 7.48
CA HIS A 61 -4.34 -17.64 7.51
C HIS A 61 -3.11 -17.31 6.67
N LEU A 62 -3.23 -16.27 5.84
CA LEU A 62 -2.09 -15.69 5.11
C LEU A 62 -1.35 -14.63 5.96
N TYR A 63 -2.10 -13.75 6.60
CA TYR A 63 -1.56 -12.68 7.43
C TYR A 63 -1.41 -13.13 8.88
N GLN A 64 -0.35 -12.65 9.55
CA GLN A 64 -0.04 -12.96 10.95
C GLN A 64 -1.01 -12.34 11.96
N GLY A 65 -1.89 -11.44 11.54
CA GLY A 65 -2.87 -10.80 12.43
C GLY A 65 -3.61 -9.65 11.76
N ARG A 66 -4.28 -8.85 12.60
CA ARG A 66 -4.95 -7.61 12.18
C ARG A 66 -3.92 -6.59 11.71
N TYR A 67 -4.32 -5.77 10.75
CA TYR A 67 -3.56 -4.58 10.36
C TYR A 67 -3.36 -3.63 11.56
N LYS A 68 -2.27 -2.87 11.52
CA LYS A 68 -2.02 -1.73 12.40
C LYS A 68 -2.33 -0.45 11.64
N ALA A 69 -2.89 0.55 12.31
CA ALA A 69 -3.18 1.85 11.72
C ALA A 69 -2.80 2.94 12.71
N VAL A 70 -2.16 3.99 12.20
CA VAL A 70 -1.77 5.20 12.93
C VAL A 70 -2.36 6.36 12.15
N LEU A 71 -3.03 7.29 12.84
CA LEU A 71 -3.54 8.50 12.22
C LEU A 71 -2.36 9.43 11.92
N VAL A 72 -2.35 10.01 10.72
CA VAL A 72 -1.29 10.90 10.23
C VAL A 72 -1.94 12.24 9.93
N ASP A 73 -1.39 13.32 10.47
CA ASP A 73 -1.83 14.68 10.14
C ASP A 73 -1.41 15.07 8.73
N LYS A 74 -2.22 15.91 8.07
CA LYS A 74 -2.07 16.28 6.65
C LYS A 74 -0.89 17.23 6.34
N ASP A 75 -0.15 17.66 7.36
CA ASP A 75 0.95 18.63 7.19
C ASP A 75 2.26 17.93 6.76
N ALA A 76 3.41 18.59 6.92
CA ALA A 76 4.73 18.07 6.52
C ALA A 76 5.03 16.63 6.99
N TYR A 77 4.40 16.17 8.06
CA TYR A 77 4.50 14.79 8.55
C TYR A 77 4.01 13.75 7.52
N LEU A 78 3.04 14.10 6.68
CA LEU A 78 2.52 13.22 5.63
C LEU A 78 3.59 12.85 4.60
N LEU A 79 4.36 13.84 4.14
CA LEU A 79 5.49 13.67 3.23
C LEU A 79 6.60 12.81 3.86
N GLU A 80 6.88 13.01 5.16
CA GLU A 80 7.87 12.21 5.87
C GLU A 80 7.49 10.74 5.93
N VAL A 81 6.21 10.44 6.20
CA VAL A 81 5.68 9.07 6.21
C VAL A 81 5.72 8.47 4.80
N GLY A 82 5.33 9.23 3.77
CA GLY A 82 5.41 8.78 2.38
C GLY A 82 6.85 8.41 1.98
N ARG A 83 7.81 9.27 2.30
CA ARG A 83 9.25 9.01 2.10
C ARG A 83 9.72 7.78 2.88
N TYR A 84 9.28 7.62 4.12
CA TYR A 84 9.63 6.44 4.92
C TYR A 84 9.14 5.14 4.27
N ILE A 85 7.93 5.13 3.72
CA ILE A 85 7.32 3.95 3.08
C ILE A 85 8.13 3.50 1.87
N VAL A 86 8.42 4.41 0.93
CA VAL A 86 9.18 4.06 -0.29
C VAL A 86 10.64 3.70 -0.01
N LEU A 87 11.21 4.17 1.11
CA LEU A 87 12.57 3.81 1.54
C LEU A 87 12.65 2.51 2.36
N ASN A 88 11.54 1.82 2.64
CA ASN A 88 11.57 0.56 3.39
C ASN A 88 12.48 -0.53 2.77
N PRO A 89 12.46 -0.76 1.44
CA PRO A 89 13.32 -1.75 0.80
C PRO A 89 14.81 -1.46 1.02
N VAL A 90 15.21 -0.20 0.94
CA VAL A 90 16.60 0.24 1.20
C VAL A 90 16.97 0.03 2.66
N ARG A 91 16.10 0.44 3.59
CA ARG A 91 16.30 0.24 5.04
C ARG A 91 16.37 -1.24 5.44
N ALA A 92 15.71 -2.10 4.69
CA ALA A 92 15.75 -3.54 4.85
C ALA A 92 16.92 -4.22 4.11
N TYR A 93 17.83 -3.44 3.52
CA TYR A 93 18.99 -3.91 2.74
C TYR A 93 18.60 -4.84 1.58
N MET A 94 17.44 -4.62 0.97
CA MET A 94 16.96 -5.40 -0.18
C MET A 94 17.45 -4.86 -1.52
N VAL A 95 17.71 -3.56 -1.59
CA VAL A 95 18.18 -2.79 -2.76
C VAL A 95 19.03 -1.62 -2.25
N ASP A 96 19.91 -1.09 -3.09
CA ASP A 96 20.78 0.05 -2.73
C ASP A 96 20.06 1.40 -2.90
N SER A 97 19.07 1.45 -3.79
CA SER A 97 18.28 2.65 -4.09
C SER A 97 16.78 2.32 -4.19
N PRO A 98 15.87 3.27 -3.91
CA PRO A 98 14.42 3.02 -3.95
C PRO A 98 13.89 2.75 -5.37
N GLU A 99 14.56 3.28 -6.40
CA GLU A 99 14.21 3.07 -7.81
C GLU A 99 14.36 1.62 -8.28
N GLU A 100 15.27 0.86 -7.67
CA GLU A 100 15.48 -0.56 -7.95
C GLU A 100 14.35 -1.46 -7.43
N TYR A 101 13.45 -0.94 -6.59
CA TYR A 101 12.37 -1.73 -5.99
C TYR A 101 11.01 -1.51 -6.69
N PRO A 102 10.58 -2.41 -7.59
CA PRO A 102 9.39 -2.20 -8.42
C PRO A 102 8.07 -2.32 -7.64
N TRP A 103 8.09 -2.86 -6.42
CA TRP A 103 6.89 -3.11 -5.62
C TRP A 103 6.57 -1.97 -4.64
N SER A 104 6.97 -0.74 -4.98
CA SER A 104 6.67 0.48 -4.24
C SER A 104 6.09 1.57 -5.13
N SER A 105 5.50 2.59 -4.53
CA SER A 105 5.00 3.77 -5.25
C SER A 105 6.09 4.75 -5.69
N TRP A 106 7.39 4.45 -5.49
CA TRP A 106 8.48 5.39 -5.78
C TRP A 106 8.39 5.99 -7.19
N HIS A 107 8.19 5.15 -8.19
CA HIS A 107 8.11 5.59 -9.59
C HIS A 107 6.89 6.47 -9.90
N PHE A 108 5.78 6.28 -9.18
CA PHE A 108 4.62 7.17 -9.26
C PHE A 108 4.91 8.52 -8.59
N THR A 109 5.52 8.49 -7.40
CA THR A 109 5.89 9.71 -6.66
C THR A 109 6.92 10.56 -7.42
N MET A 110 7.89 9.93 -8.10
CA MET A 110 8.91 10.62 -8.90
C MET A 110 8.44 11.06 -10.28
N GLY A 111 7.21 10.72 -10.70
CA GLY A 111 6.70 11.02 -12.04
C GLY A 111 7.35 10.18 -13.15
N ASN A 112 8.00 9.07 -12.81
CA ASN A 112 8.62 8.15 -13.78
C ASN A 112 7.60 7.22 -14.45
N GLN A 113 6.39 7.12 -13.91
CA GLN A 113 5.31 6.28 -14.41
C GLN A 113 3.96 6.99 -14.28
N GLU A 114 3.01 6.66 -15.16
CA GLU A 114 1.63 7.11 -15.05
C GLU A 114 0.99 6.60 -13.76
N THR A 115 0.24 7.48 -13.12
CA THR A 115 -0.41 7.20 -11.84
C THR A 115 -1.79 6.57 -12.08
N PRO A 116 -2.14 5.49 -11.37
CA PRO A 116 -3.50 4.98 -11.42
C PRO A 116 -4.46 6.00 -10.76
N ASN A 117 -5.72 5.97 -11.17
CA ASN A 117 -6.76 6.92 -10.72
C ASN A 117 -6.99 6.96 -9.19
N TRP A 118 -6.61 5.90 -8.46
CA TRP A 118 -6.69 5.80 -7.00
C TRP A 118 -5.42 6.28 -6.28
N PHE A 119 -4.38 6.71 -7.00
CA PHE A 119 -3.12 7.17 -6.43
C PHE A 119 -3.01 8.70 -6.55
N ALA A 120 -2.82 9.38 -5.43
CA ALA A 120 -2.54 10.81 -5.39
C ALA A 120 -1.03 11.05 -5.31
N VAL A 121 -0.52 11.87 -6.21
CA VAL A 121 0.85 12.41 -6.11
C VAL A 121 0.76 13.69 -5.29
N GLU A 122 1.32 13.67 -4.09
CA GLU A 122 1.61 14.92 -3.39
C GLU A 122 2.76 15.60 -4.12
N GLN A 123 2.52 16.80 -4.65
CA GLN A 123 3.59 17.62 -5.21
C GLN A 123 4.46 18.10 -4.06
N THR A 124 5.69 17.59 -3.97
CA THR A 124 6.77 18.19 -3.17
C THR A 124 7.08 19.61 -3.58
#